data_AF-A0A535QPJ1-F1
#
_entry.id   AF-A0A535QPJ1-F1
#
_cell.length_a   1.000
_cell.length_b   1.000
_cell.length_c   1.000
_cell.angle_alpha   90.00
_cell.angle_beta   90.00
_cell.angle_gamma   90.00
#
_symmetry.space_group_name_H-M   'P 1'
#
loop_
_entity.id
_entity.type
_entity.pdbx_description
1 polymer ?
#
loop_
_entity_poly.entity_id
_entity_poly.type
_entity_poly.pdbx_seq_one_letter_code
_entity_poly.pdbx_strand_id
1 'polypeptide(L)'
;MMFRIGWRFHRTGMISTAAIGGLNGMLQSLGYKAIVGNSEAARQQFGLQMQVLGRQVSYLVPLPVHPETLAGYVQWRVFGFLPLIFGFWALMAGSGVIRGDEERGLLELWLASRISRARLTALRPDRLRRQRRRVAAADRWPPC
;
A
#
# COMPACT_ATOMS: atom_id res chain seq x y z
N MET A 1 8.95 19.12 -12.70
CA MET A 1 9.80 17.91 -12.68
C MET A 1 9.42 16.93 -11.55
N MET A 2 9.24 17.39 -10.30
CA MET A 2 8.87 16.52 -9.15
C MET A 2 7.53 15.77 -9.32
N PHE A 3 6.51 16.39 -9.92
CA PHE A 3 5.21 15.74 -10.18
C PHE A 3 5.32 14.50 -11.09
N ARG A 4 6.17 14.57 -12.12
CA ARG A 4 6.38 13.46 -13.07
C ARG A 4 7.08 12.27 -12.41
N ILE A 5 8.00 12.53 -11.49
CA ILE A 5 8.71 11.48 -10.74
C ILE A 5 7.75 10.82 -9.74
N GLY A 6 7.00 11.62 -8.97
CA GLY A 6 5.97 11.10 -8.06
C GLY A 6 4.92 10.25 -8.77
N TRP A 7 4.44 10.69 -9.93
CA TRP A 7 3.49 9.92 -10.75
C TRP A 7 4.08 8.59 -11.23
N ARG A 8 5.35 8.56 -11.65
CA ARG A 8 6.03 7.32 -12.06
C ARG A 8 6.15 6.33 -10.90
N PHE A 9 6.54 6.79 -9.71
CA PHE A 9 6.64 5.92 -8.54
C PHE A 9 5.29 5.32 -8.13
N HIS A 10 4.24 6.15 -8.06
CA HIS A 10 2.90 5.65 -7.75
C HIS A 10 2.38 4.68 -8.82
N ARG A 11 2.59 5.00 -10.11
CA ARG A 11 2.19 4.14 -11.21
C ARG A 11 2.91 2.80 -11.18
N THR A 12 4.22 2.78 -10.97
CA THR A 12 4.99 1.53 -10.86
C THR A 12 4.52 0.71 -9.66
N GLY A 13 4.24 1.34 -8.53
CA GLY A 13 3.68 0.67 -7.35
C GLY A 13 2.29 0.05 -7.58
N MET A 14 1.40 0.76 -8.28
CA MET A 14 0.08 0.22 -8.64
C MET A 14 0.21 -0.96 -9.62
N ILE A 15 1.07 -0.84 -10.62
CA ILE A 15 1.32 -1.91 -11.61
C ILE A 15 1.91 -3.14 -10.93
N SER A 16 2.93 -2.98 -10.07
CA SER A 16 3.55 -4.10 -9.37
C SER A 16 2.56 -4.78 -8.43
N THR A 17 1.76 -4.02 -7.69
CA THR A 17 0.72 -4.57 -6.80
C THR A 17 -0.32 -5.36 -7.58
N ALA A 18 -0.80 -4.82 -8.70
CA ALA A 18 -1.74 -5.51 -9.58
C ALA A 18 -1.15 -6.80 -10.19
N ALA A 19 0.10 -6.73 -10.65
CA ALA A 19 0.80 -7.89 -11.21
C ALA A 19 1.00 -9.00 -10.17
N ILE A 20 1.44 -8.65 -8.95
CA ILE A 20 1.63 -9.60 -7.85
C ILE A 20 0.29 -10.23 -7.44
N GLY A 21 -0.76 -9.42 -7.26
CA GLY A 21 -2.09 -9.92 -6.91
C GLY A 21 -2.68 -10.83 -7.99
N GLY A 22 -2.56 -10.44 -9.26
CA GLY A 22 -2.99 -11.24 -10.40
C GLY A 22 -2.24 -12.55 -10.52
N LEU A 23 -0.91 -12.52 -10.39
CA LEU A 23 -0.07 -13.73 -10.40
C LEU A 23 -0.43 -14.66 -9.23
N ASN A 24 -0.64 -14.12 -8.03
CA ASN A 24 -1.05 -14.91 -6.86
C ASN A 24 -2.40 -15.61 -7.09
N GLY A 25 -3.40 -14.89 -7.58
CA GLY A 25 -4.71 -15.47 -7.90
C GLY A 25 -4.63 -16.53 -9.01
N MET A 26 -3.80 -16.31 -10.03
CA MET A 26 -3.56 -17.30 -11.07
C MET A 26 -2.89 -18.56 -10.53
N LEU A 27 -1.84 -18.42 -9.71
CA LEU A 27 -1.16 -19.53 -9.05
C LEU A 27 -2.12 -20.36 -8.17
N GLN A 28 -2.96 -19.70 -7.37
CA GLN A 28 -3.97 -20.37 -6.55
C GLN A 28 -5.00 -21.11 -7.40
N SER A 29 -5.41 -20.52 -8.52
CA SER A 29 -6.39 -21.13 -9.43
C SER A 29 -5.83 -22.38 -10.10
N LEU A 30 -4.58 -22.33 -10.56
CA LEU A 30 -3.88 -23.47 -11.15
C LEU A 30 -3.62 -24.58 -10.12
N GLY A 31 -3.32 -24.21 -8.87
CA GLY A 31 -3.07 -25.15 -7.77
C GLY A 31 -4.32 -25.79 -7.16
N TYR A 32 -5.52 -25.30 -7.49
CA TYR A 32 -6.77 -25.72 -6.84
C TYR A 32 -6.97 -27.25 -6.83
N LYS A 33 -6.85 -27.89 -8.00
CA LYS A 33 -7.05 -29.34 -8.15
C LYS A 33 -6.00 -30.16 -7.38
N ALA A 34 -4.77 -29.63 -7.26
CA ALA A 34 -3.69 -30.29 -6.52
C ALA A 34 -3.90 -30.23 -5.00
N ILE A 35 -4.54 -29.17 -4.51
CA ILE A 35 -4.76 -28.94 -3.07
C ILE A 35 -6.09 -29.53 -2.61
N VAL A 36 -7.17 -29.31 -3.36
CA VAL A 36 -8.54 -29.70 -2.99
C VAL A 36 -8.87 -31.11 -3.49
N GLY A 37 -8.23 -31.54 -4.58
CA GLY A 37 -8.45 -32.84 -5.19
C GLY A 37 -9.34 -32.81 -6.43
N ASN A 38 -9.23 -33.88 -7.22
CA ASN A 38 -9.92 -34.01 -8.50
C ASN A 38 -11.35 -34.54 -8.37
N SER A 39 -11.64 -35.34 -7.34
CA SER A 39 -12.96 -35.94 -7.11
C SER A 39 -13.91 -35.01 -6.38
N GLU A 40 -15.21 -35.19 -6.59
CA GLU A 40 -16.24 -34.44 -5.88
C GLU A 40 -16.24 -34.74 -4.38
N ALA A 41 -16.02 -36.01 -4.01
CA ALA A 41 -15.89 -36.41 -2.61
C ALA A 41 -14.74 -35.69 -1.88
N ALA A 42 -13.59 -35.52 -2.54
CA ALA A 42 -12.46 -34.79 -1.96
C ALA A 42 -12.78 -33.30 -1.75
N ARG A 43 -13.49 -32.67 -2.70
CA ARG A 43 -13.93 -31.27 -2.59
C ARG A 43 -14.88 -31.05 -1.41
N GLN A 44 -15.83 -31.96 -1.20
CA GLN A 44 -16.76 -31.90 -0.08
C GLN A 44 -16.04 -32.06 1.27
N GLN A 45 -15.10 -33.01 1.35
CA GLN A 45 -14.27 -33.19 2.55
C GLN A 45 -13.41 -31.95 2.85
N PHE A 46 -12.78 -31.38 1.82
CA PHE A 46 -12.05 -30.13 1.95
C PHE A 46 -12.95 -29.00 2.45
N GLY A 47 -14.16 -28.88 1.90
CA GLY A 47 -15.08 -27.84 2.30
C GLY A 47 -15.44 -27.90 3.78
N LEU A 48 -15.73 -29.10 4.28
CA LEU A 48 -16.00 -29.34 5.70
C LEU A 48 -14.80 -28.99 6.59
N GLN A 49 -13.60 -29.45 6.22
CA GLN A 49 -12.37 -29.15 6.96
C GLN A 49 -12.10 -27.65 7.00
N MET A 50 -12.30 -26.96 5.87
CA MET A 50 -12.03 -25.55 5.73
C MET A 50 -13.03 -24.69 6.52
N GLN A 51 -14.29 -25.13 6.66
CA GLN A 51 -15.26 -24.46 7.54
C GLN A 51 -14.85 -24.56 9.02
N VAL A 52 -14.33 -25.72 9.45
CA VAL A 52 -13.82 -25.89 10.83
C VAL A 52 -12.62 -24.97 11.06
N LEU A 53 -11.64 -24.98 10.16
CA LEU A 53 -10.45 -24.11 10.24
C LEU A 53 -10.81 -22.63 10.19
N GLY A 54 -11.69 -22.25 9.27
CA GLY A 54 -12.15 -20.87 9.12
C GLY A 54 -12.80 -20.34 10.39
N ARG A 55 -13.55 -21.18 11.11
CA ARG A 55 -14.18 -20.78 12.37
C ARG A 55 -13.15 -20.44 13.45
N GLN A 56 -12.04 -21.17 13.50
CA GLN A 56 -10.96 -20.92 14.45
C GLN A 56 -10.28 -19.57 14.21
N VAL A 57 -10.13 -19.13 12.96
CA VAL A 57 -9.46 -17.85 12.61
C VAL A 57 -10.43 -16.72 12.28
N SER A 58 -11.73 -16.93 12.53
CA SER A 58 -12.80 -15.99 12.12
C SER A 58 -12.71 -14.61 12.77
N TYR A 59 -11.94 -14.47 13.85
CA TYR A 59 -11.66 -13.19 14.50
C TYR A 59 -10.67 -12.32 13.71
N LEU A 60 -9.90 -12.89 12.77
CA LEU A 60 -8.93 -12.18 11.92
C LEU A 60 -9.30 -12.17 10.45
N VAL A 61 -9.86 -13.28 9.96
CA VAL A 61 -10.08 -13.55 8.53
C VAL A 61 -11.56 -13.91 8.34
N PRO A 62 -12.24 -13.43 7.29
CA PRO A 62 -13.63 -13.79 7.02
C PRO A 62 -13.80 -15.31 6.88
N LEU A 63 -14.99 -15.79 7.22
CA LEU A 63 -15.31 -17.21 7.12
C LEU A 63 -15.31 -17.66 5.64
N PRO A 64 -14.72 -18.82 5.32
CA PRO A 64 -14.73 -19.33 3.95
C PRO A 64 -16.15 -19.71 3.51
N VAL A 65 -16.60 -19.11 2.41
CA VAL A 65 -17.89 -19.40 1.77
C VAL A 65 -17.65 -20.24 0.53
N HIS A 66 -18.29 -21.40 0.45
CA HIS A 66 -18.11 -22.39 -0.63
C HIS A 66 -16.64 -22.74 -0.98
N PRO A 67 -15.77 -23.07 0.00
CA PRO A 67 -14.37 -23.44 -0.24
C PRO A 67 -14.18 -24.69 -1.13
N GLU A 68 -15.22 -25.52 -1.27
CA GLU A 68 -15.29 -26.67 -2.18
C GLU A 68 -15.43 -26.29 -3.66
N THR A 69 -15.60 -25.00 -3.95
CA THR A 69 -15.64 -24.46 -5.30
C THR A 69 -14.37 -23.68 -5.59
N LEU A 70 -13.95 -23.65 -6.87
CA LEU A 70 -12.79 -22.86 -7.29
C LEU A 70 -12.96 -21.38 -6.92
N ALA A 71 -14.15 -20.83 -7.16
CA ALA A 71 -14.44 -19.42 -6.89
C ALA A 71 -14.33 -19.09 -5.40
N GLY A 72 -14.98 -19.86 -4.52
CA GLY A 72 -14.93 -19.65 -3.08
C GLY A 72 -13.54 -19.87 -2.49
N TYR A 73 -12.82 -20.90 -2.97
CA TYR A 73 -11.43 -21.14 -2.60
C TYR A 73 -10.51 -19.96 -2.94
N VAL A 74 -10.56 -19.47 -4.19
CA VAL A 74 -9.72 -18.35 -4.64
C VAL A 74 -10.12 -17.07 -3.91
N GLN A 75 -11.43 -16.82 -3.74
CA GLN A 75 -11.94 -15.67 -3.00
C GLN A 75 -11.32 -15.63 -1.59
N TRP A 76 -11.39 -16.73 -0.85
CA TRP A 76 -10.90 -16.78 0.51
C TRP A 76 -9.36 -16.72 0.58
N ARG A 77 -8.64 -17.48 -0.26
CA ARG A 77 -7.16 -17.52 -0.25
C ARG A 77 -6.53 -16.20 -0.68
N VAL A 78 -7.11 -15.50 -1.66
CA VAL A 78 -6.52 -14.29 -2.25
C VAL A 78 -7.01 -13.03 -1.53
N PHE A 79 -8.30 -12.93 -1.24
CA PHE A 79 -8.90 -11.71 -0.70
C PHE A 79 -9.16 -11.77 0.80
N GLY A 80 -9.27 -12.95 1.39
CA GLY A 80 -9.57 -13.11 2.82
C GLY A 80 -8.54 -12.43 3.74
N PHE A 81 -7.27 -12.39 3.33
CA PHE A 81 -6.19 -11.80 4.13
C PHE A 81 -5.98 -10.29 3.89
N LEU A 82 -6.68 -9.68 2.93
CA LEU A 82 -6.53 -8.25 2.63
C LEU A 82 -6.80 -7.35 3.84
N PRO A 83 -7.82 -7.59 4.68
CA PRO A 83 -8.04 -6.77 5.88
C PRO A 83 -6.84 -6.76 6.82
N LEU A 84 -6.17 -7.91 7.00
CA LEU A 84 -4.96 -8.00 7.83
C LEU A 84 -3.78 -7.28 7.19
N ILE A 85 -3.58 -7.46 5.88
CA ILE A 85 -2.49 -6.80 5.15
C ILE A 85 -2.65 -5.27 5.21
N PHE A 86 -3.85 -4.77 4.92
CA PHE A 86 -4.13 -3.34 4.96
C PHE A 86 -4.17 -2.78 6.39
N GLY A 87 -4.66 -3.55 7.36
CA GLY A 87 -4.62 -3.18 8.78
C GLY A 87 -3.18 -3.03 9.27
N PHE A 88 -2.32 -4.02 8.99
CA PHE A 88 -0.90 -3.96 9.31
C PHE A 88 -0.21 -2.79 8.60
N TRP A 89 -0.49 -2.61 7.30
CA TRP A 89 0.05 -1.48 6.55
C TRP A 89 -0.38 -0.13 7.13
N ALA A 90 -1.64 0.02 7.54
CA ALA A 90 -2.16 1.24 8.16
C ALA A 90 -1.50 1.50 9.52
N LEU A 91 -1.27 0.47 10.33
CA LEU A 91 -0.54 0.58 11.60
C LEU A 91 0.91 1.04 11.38
N MET A 92 1.60 0.46 10.41
CA MET A 92 2.97 0.86 10.04
C MET A 92 3.02 2.27 9.45
N ALA A 93 2.02 2.65 8.65
CA ALA A 93 1.91 3.99 8.10
C ALA A 93 1.59 5.04 9.19
N GLY A 94 0.80 4.68 10.20
CA GLY A 94 0.40 5.55 11.31
C GLY A 94 1.49 5.72 12.38
N SER A 95 2.28 4.68 12.63
CA SER A 95 3.37 4.68 13.63
C SER A 95 4.65 5.39 13.16
N GLY A 96 4.70 5.91 11.94
CA GLY A 96 5.88 6.58 11.41
C GLY A 96 7.01 5.64 10.99
N VAL A 97 6.88 4.32 11.16
CA VAL A 97 7.92 3.34 10.77
C VAL A 97 8.24 3.38 9.26
N ILE A 98 7.27 3.78 8.44
CA ILE A 98 7.44 3.97 6.98
C ILE A 98 7.84 5.41 6.63
N ARG A 99 7.72 6.36 7.57
CA ARG A 99 8.07 7.78 7.41
C ARG A 99 9.19 8.16 8.36
N GLY A 100 10.43 8.18 7.86
CA GLY A 100 11.57 8.86 8.51
C GLY A 100 11.43 10.39 8.57
N ASP A 101 10.27 10.91 8.96
CA ASP A 101 9.99 12.34 9.12
C ASP A 101 10.78 12.94 10.30
N GLU A 102 11.14 12.11 11.28
CA GLU A 102 12.07 12.46 12.36
C GLU A 102 13.50 12.70 11.84
N GLU A 103 14.05 11.78 11.04
CA GLU A 103 15.38 11.92 10.45
C GLU A 103 15.50 13.12 9.49
N ARG A 104 14.38 13.57 8.92
CA ARG A 104 14.35 14.68 7.96
C ARG A 104 14.18 16.05 8.62
N GLY A 105 14.15 16.13 9.95
CA GLY A 105 13.99 17.38 10.69
C GLY A 105 12.67 18.11 10.39
N LEU A 106 11.70 17.41 9.79
CA LEU A 106 10.40 18.00 9.43
C LEU A 106 9.57 18.28 10.67
N LEU A 107 9.77 17.48 11.72
CA LEU A 107 9.14 17.66 13.02
C LEU A 107 9.68 18.89 13.74
N GLU A 108 11.01 19.07 13.75
CA GLU A 108 11.68 20.27 14.29
C GLU A 108 11.30 21.53 13.51
N LEU A 109 11.25 21.46 12.18
CA LEU A 109 10.78 22.57 11.36
C LEU A 109 9.30 22.90 11.63
N TRP A 110 8.47 21.91 11.97
CA TRP A 110 7.07 22.10 12.29
C TRP A 110 6.87 22.70 13.69
N LEU A 111 7.59 22.20 14.71
CA LEU A 111 7.62 22.77 16.05
C LEU A 111 8.16 24.21 16.05
N ALA A 112 9.19 24.48 15.24
CA ALA A 112 9.75 25.83 15.08
C ALA A 112 8.88 26.76 14.23
N SER A 113 8.01 26.22 13.35
CA SER A 113 7.15 27.03 12.49
C SER A 113 5.72 27.13 13.04
N ARG A 114 5.33 28.33 13.47
CA ARG A 114 3.98 28.66 13.96
C ARG A 114 2.94 28.74 12.82
N ILE A 115 2.94 27.76 11.90
CA ILE A 115 2.25 27.82 10.61
C ILE A 115 1.40 26.55 10.40
N SER A 116 0.12 26.71 10.10
CA SER A 116 -0.81 25.59 9.86
C SER A 116 -0.45 24.78 8.60
N ARG A 117 -0.78 23.48 8.58
CA ARG A 117 -0.45 22.51 7.51
C ARG A 117 -0.76 23.02 6.09
N ALA A 118 -1.89 23.71 5.93
CA ALA A 118 -2.33 24.28 4.66
C ALA A 118 -1.47 25.47 4.18
N ARG A 119 -0.90 26.22 5.12
CA ARG A 119 -0.09 27.40 4.80
C ARG A 119 1.35 27.00 4.43
N LEU A 120 1.84 25.88 4.94
CA LEU A 120 3.16 25.32 4.61
C LEU A 120 3.23 24.80 3.16
N THR A 121 2.15 24.19 2.66
CA THR A 121 2.03 23.80 1.24
C THR A 121 1.86 25.02 0.34
N ALA A 122 1.13 26.06 0.78
CA ALA A 122 0.91 27.29 0.01
C ALA A 122 2.16 28.20 -0.10
N LEU A 123 3.02 28.23 0.92
CA LEU A 123 4.23 29.10 0.95
C LEU A 123 5.41 28.54 0.14
N ARG A 124 5.42 27.23 -0.14
CA ARG A 124 6.52 26.54 -0.82
C ARG A 124 6.85 27.07 -2.23
N PRO A 125 5.88 27.38 -3.12
CA PRO A 125 6.21 27.93 -4.44
C PRO A 125 6.77 29.36 -4.37
N ASP A 126 6.36 30.14 -3.38
CA ASP A 126 6.62 31.59 -3.34
C ASP A 126 8.03 31.92 -2.82
N ARG A 127 8.53 31.15 -1.84
CA ARG A 127 9.92 31.28 -1.38
C ARG A 127 10.95 30.95 -2.46
N LEU A 128 10.71 29.90 -3.24
CA LEU A 128 11.61 29.48 -4.32
C LEU A 128 11.68 30.52 -5.45
N ARG A 129 10.57 31.20 -5.77
CA ARG A 129 10.55 32.29 -6.74
C ARG A 129 11.33 33.52 -6.25
N ARG A 130 11.18 33.91 -4.99
CA ARG A 130 11.93 35.05 -4.41
C ARG A 130 13.42 34.79 -4.32
N GLN A 131 13.82 33.56 -3.96
CA GLN A 131 15.23 33.21 -3.86
C GLN A 131 15.93 33.18 -5.22
N ARG A 132 15.27 32.62 -6.26
CA ARG A 132 15.77 32.71 -7.64
C ARG A 132 15.91 34.15 -8.13
N ARG A 133 14.97 35.03 -7.79
CA ARG A 133 15.06 36.46 -8.15
C ARG A 133 16.21 37.18 -7.46
N ARG A 134 16.53 36.82 -6.21
CA ARG A 134 17.68 37.41 -5.48
C ARG A 134 19.02 36.96 -6.06
N VAL A 135 19.17 35.67 -6.39
CA VAL A 135 20.40 35.18 -7.02
C VAL A 135 20.59 35.79 -8.41
N ALA A 136 19.53 35.85 -9.22
CA ALA A 136 19.57 36.49 -10.54
C ALA A 136 19.74 38.02 -10.52
N ALA A 137 19.57 38.65 -9.35
CA ALA A 137 19.86 40.07 -9.13
C ALA A 137 21.29 40.28 -8.59
N ALA A 138 21.84 39.30 -7.87
CA ALA A 138 23.23 39.31 -7.41
C ALA A 138 24.22 39.09 -8.56
N ASP A 139 23.90 38.21 -9.50
CA ASP A 139 24.73 37.93 -10.69
C ASP A 139 24.72 39.05 -11.74
N ARG A 140 23.99 40.15 -11.52
CA ARG A 140 23.81 41.24 -12.49
C ARG A 140 24.70 42.46 -12.23
N TRP A 141 25.56 42.41 -11.22
CA TRP A 141 26.54 43.46 -10.93
C TRP A 141 27.90 43.07 -11.54
N PRO A 142 28.47 43.87 -12.45
CA PRO A 142 29.82 43.61 -12.95
C PRO A 142 30.84 43.83 -11.82
N PRO A 143 31.94 43.04 -11.76
CA PRO A 143 33.05 43.35 -10.88
C PRO A 143 33.66 44.70 -11.27
N CYS A 144 33.92 45.55 -10.27
CA CYS A 144 34.65 46.80 -10.42
C CYS A 144 36.07 46.59 -10.92
#